data_AF-A0A9J5XQB8-F1
#
_entry.id   AF-A0A9J5XQB8-F1
#
_cell.length_a   1.000
_cell.length_b   1.000
_cell.length_c   1.000
_cell.angle_alpha   90.00
_cell.angle_beta   90.00
_cell.angle_gamma   90.00
#
_symmetry.space_group_name_H-M   'P 1'
#
loop_
_entity.id
_entity.type
_entity.pdbx_description
1 polymer ?
#
loop_
_entity_poly.entity_id
_entity_poly.type
_entity_poly.pdbx_seq_one_letter_code
_entity_poly.pdbx_strand_id
1 'polypeptide(L)' 'MGWTKISQGKVSPPTRVLTNYPVEGALAHPYLTSLHDISDEPVCMTPFNFDFEQHALTEEQMKELIYREGLAFNPEYQHM' A
#
# COMPACT_ATOMS: atom_id res chain seq x y z
N MET A 1 18.91 0.85 -57.06
CA MET A 1 19.24 -0.29 -56.19
C MET A 1 19.47 0.22 -54.78
N GLY A 2 18.71 -0.27 -53.79
CA GLY A 2 18.89 -0.08 -52.34
C GLY A 2 18.75 1.37 -51.87
N TRP A 3 18.00 1.73 -50.84
CA TRP A 3 17.78 1.06 -49.57
C TRP A 3 16.41 1.47 -49.02
N THR A 4 15.55 0.50 -48.72
CA THR A 4 14.32 0.66 -47.96
C THR A 4 14.67 1.05 -46.52
N LYS A 5 14.42 2.31 -46.14
CA LYS A 5 14.60 2.74 -44.74
C LYS A 5 13.31 2.50 -43.97
N ILE A 6 13.31 1.32 -43.34
CA ILE A 6 12.74 0.97 -42.03
C ILE A 6 11.47 1.71 -41.59
N SER A 7 10.38 0.95 -41.67
CA SER A 7 9.09 1.17 -41.03
C SER A 7 9.23 1.68 -39.60
N GLN A 8 8.42 2.71 -39.33
CA GLN A 8 7.91 3.14 -38.02
C GLN A 8 8.21 2.12 -36.91
N GLY A 9 9.08 2.52 -35.98
CA GLY A 9 9.24 1.81 -34.72
C GLY A 9 7.90 1.79 -34.00
N LYS A 10 7.22 0.64 -34.06
CA LYS A 10 6.12 0.30 -33.17
C LYS A 10 6.75 0.26 -31.78
N VAL A 11 6.60 1.35 -31.03
CA VAL A 11 6.86 1.33 -29.60
C VAL A 11 5.83 0.33 -29.06
N SER A 12 6.29 -0.87 -28.72
CA SER A 12 5.46 -1.83 -27.99
C SER A 12 4.84 -1.09 -26.81
N PRO A 13 3.52 -1.21 -26.58
CA PRO A 13 2.93 -0.55 -25.42
C PRO A 13 3.75 -0.99 -24.20
N PRO A 14 4.11 -0.07 -23.30
CA PRO A 14 4.85 -0.42 -22.11
C PRO A 14 4.10 -1.58 -21.46
N THR A 15 4.81 -2.67 -21.15
CA THR A 15 4.28 -3.79 -20.37
C THR A 15 3.51 -3.17 -19.23
N ARG A 16 2.19 -3.36 -19.26
CA ARG A 16 1.20 -2.58 -18.50
C ARG A 16 1.38 -2.87 -17.03
N VAL A 17 2.33 -2.20 -16.38
CA VAL A 17 2.36 -2.06 -14.94
C VAL A 17 1.07 -1.31 -14.59
N LEU A 18 0.11 -2.03 -14.03
CA LEU A 18 -1.16 -1.51 -13.50
C LEU A 18 -0.91 -0.67 -12.23
N THR A 19 0.15 0.15 -12.19
CA THR A 19 0.62 0.79 -10.96
C THR A 19 -0.05 2.13 -10.67
N ASN A 20 -0.89 2.64 -11.58
CA ASN A 20 -1.60 3.93 -11.44
C ASN A 20 -3.13 3.79 -11.43
N TYR A 21 -3.67 2.59 -11.22
CA TYR A 21 -5.12 2.38 -11.15
C TYR A 21 -5.54 2.26 -9.69
N PRO A 22 -6.59 2.98 -9.23
CA PRO A 22 -7.09 2.87 -7.87
C PRO A 22 -7.43 1.41 -7.56
N VAL A 23 -7.15 0.99 -6.32
CA VAL A 23 -7.30 -0.41 -5.88
C VAL A 23 -8.74 -0.88 -6.08
N GLU A 24 -9.70 -0.01 -5.84
CA GLU A 24 -11.13 -0.25 -6.04
C GLU A 24 -11.43 -0.61 -7.50
N GLY A 25 -10.79 0.09 -8.44
CA GLY A 25 -10.91 -0.24 -9.85
C GLY A 25 -10.29 -1.60 -10.15
N ALA A 26 -9.13 -1.91 -9.55
CA ALA A 26 -8.44 -3.19 -9.77
C ALA A 26 -9.26 -4.38 -9.23
N LEU A 27 -9.96 -4.20 -8.10
CA LEU A 27 -10.86 -5.20 -7.53
C LEU A 27 -12.07 -5.48 -8.43
N ALA A 28 -12.59 -4.45 -9.12
CA ALA A 28 -13.66 -4.60 -10.12
C ALA A 28 -13.20 -5.22 -11.47
N HIS A 29 -11.95 -5.66 -11.61
CA HIS A 29 -11.44 -6.23 -12.87
C HIS A 29 -12.09 -7.59 -13.18
N PRO A 30 -12.41 -7.92 -14.46
CA PRO A 30 -13.06 -9.19 -14.84
C PRO A 30 -12.39 -10.47 -14.36
N TYR A 31 -11.09 -10.41 -14.08
CA TYR A 31 -10.32 -11.53 -13.52
C TYR A 31 -10.74 -11.89 -12.09
N LEU A 32 -11.16 -10.89 -11.30
CA LEU A 32 -11.53 -11.05 -9.89
C LEU A 32 -13.04 -11.11 -9.66
N THR A 33 -13.87 -11.06 -10.71
CA THR A 33 -15.34 -11.02 -10.60
C THR A 33 -15.94 -12.16 -9.77
N SER A 34 -15.34 -13.34 -9.76
CA SER A 34 -15.83 -14.46 -8.93
C SER A 34 -15.54 -14.30 -7.43
N LEU A 35 -14.65 -13.38 -7.07
CA LEU A 35 -14.19 -13.14 -5.69
C LEU A 35 -14.57 -11.74 -5.18
N HIS A 36 -14.85 -10.79 -6.08
CA HIS A 36 -15.14 -9.41 -5.72
C HIS A 36 -16.51 -9.26 -5.05
N ASP A 37 -16.51 -8.79 -3.81
CA ASP A 37 -17.70 -8.48 -3.02
C ASP A 37 -17.48 -7.18 -2.23
N ILE A 38 -18.18 -6.12 -2.61
CA ILE A 38 -18.07 -4.79 -1.99
C ILE A 38 -18.43 -4.84 -0.50
N SER A 39 -19.30 -5.77 -0.07
CA SER A 39 -19.69 -5.91 1.34
C SER A 39 -18.60 -6.54 2.21
N ASP A 40 -17.67 -7.28 1.60
CA ASP A 40 -16.53 -7.94 2.26
C ASP A 40 -15.19 -7.19 2.02
N GLU A 41 -15.25 -6.02 1.38
CA GLU A 41 -14.10 -5.16 1.06
C GLU A 41 -14.21 -3.80 1.77
N PRO A 42 -14.10 -3.74 3.12
CA PRO A 42 -14.26 -2.49 3.86
C PRO A 42 -13.06 -1.55 3.71
N VAL A 43 -13.33 -0.24 3.74
CA VAL A 43 -12.31 0.81 3.85
C VAL A 43 -12.15 1.22 5.31
N CYS A 44 -10.91 1.48 5.74
CA CYS A 44 -10.67 2.03 7.09
C CYS A 44 -11.18 3.47 7.16
N MET A 45 -12.18 3.73 8.03
CA MET A 45 -12.75 5.07 8.20
C MET A 45 -11.82 6.04 8.94
N THR A 46 -10.91 5.50 9.76
CA THR A 46 -9.93 6.29 10.50
C THR A 46 -8.59 6.22 9.76
N PRO A 47 -8.10 7.35 9.22
CA PRO A 47 -6.75 7.39 8.66
C PRO A 47 -5.71 7.03 9.71
N PHE A 48 -4.66 6.33 9.31
CA PHE A 48 -3.52 6.10 10.18
C PHE A 48 -2.81 7.42 10.49
N ASN A 49 -2.46 7.65 11.76
CA ASN A 49 -1.79 8.87 12.18
C ASN A 49 -0.26 8.72 12.06
N PHE A 50 0.36 9.58 11.25
CA PHE A 50 1.82 9.62 11.02
C PHE A 50 2.55 10.69 11.84
N ASP A 51 1.94 11.24 12.89
CA ASP A 51 2.55 12.30 13.71
C ASP A 51 3.92 11.92 14.29
N PHE A 52 4.17 10.61 14.52
CA PHE A 52 5.46 10.11 14.98
C PHE A 52 6.59 10.24 13.95
N GLU A 53 6.29 10.34 12.65
CA GLU A 53 7.30 10.56 11.60
C GLU A 53 7.59 12.05 11.40
N GLN A 54 6.60 12.91 11.66
CA GLN A 54 6.74 14.36 11.52
C GLN A 54 7.54 14.98 12.66
N HIS A 55 7.44 14.39 13.85
CA HIS A 55 8.26 14.79 14.99
C HIS A 55 9.54 13.95 14.99
N ALA A 56 10.71 14.60 15.01
CA ALA A 56 11.97 13.91 15.20
C ALA A 56 12.04 13.36 16.64
N LEU A 57 11.43 12.19 16.85
CA LEU A 57 11.46 11.48 18.13
C LEU A 57 12.90 11.04 18.41
N THR A 58 13.31 11.15 19.68
CA THR A 58 14.58 10.55 20.11
C THR A 58 14.43 9.03 20.20
N GLU A 59 15.56 8.32 20.22
CA GLU A 59 15.58 6.87 20.38
C GLU A 59 14.86 6.44 21.66
N GLU A 60 15.03 7.18 22.76
CA GLU A 60 14.37 6.91 24.03
C GLU A 60 12.85 7.09 23.95
N GLN A 61 12.38 8.12 23.24
CA GLN A 61 10.95 8.34 23.04
C GLN A 61 10.33 7.23 22.19
N MET A 62 11.04 6.76 21.16
CA MET A 62 10.58 5.63 20.36
C MET A 62 10.52 4.33 21.17
N LYS A 63 11.54 4.05 21.99
CA LYS A 63 11.53 2.91 22.91
C LYS A 63 10.36 2.94 23.88
N GLU A 64 10.06 4.11 24.45
CA GLU A 64 8.94 4.29 25.37
C GLU A 64 7.59 4.06 24.68
N LEU A 65 7.39 4.57 23.46
CA LEU A 65 6.17 4.31 22.68
C LEU A 65 5.98 2.83 22.38
N ILE A 66 7.04 2.13 21.96
CA ILE A 66 7.00 0.69 21.70
C ILE A 66 6.72 -0.09 22.99
N TYR A 67 7.35 0.30 24.11
CA TYR A 67 7.13 -0.34 25.40
C TYR A 67 5.67 -0.19 25.87
N ARG A 68 5.09 1.00 25.75
CA ARG A 68 3.68 1.26 26.08
C ARG A 68 2.73 0.44 25.22
N GLU A 69 2.98 0.35 23.92
CA GLU A 69 2.18 -0.48 23.03
C GLU A 69 2.27 -1.96 23.44
N GLY A 70 3.48 -2.42 23.77
CA GLY A 70 3.71 -3.76 24.30
C GLY A 70 2.92 -4.05 25.58
N LEU A 71 2.91 -3.12 26.54
CA LEU A 71 2.10 -3.24 27.76
C LEU A 71 0.60 -3.22 27.49
N ALA A 72 0.13 -2.40 26.54
CA ALA A 72 -1.28 -2.33 26.17
C ALA A 72 -1.79 -3.68 25.60
N PHE A 73 -0.94 -4.40 24.86
CA PHE A 73 -1.25 -5.75 24.36
C PHE A 73 -1.05 -6.87 25.41
N ASN A 74 -0.18 -6.65 26.40
CA ASN A 74 0.21 -7.66 27.40
C ASN A 74 0.05 -7.08 28.83
N PRO A 75 -1.21 -6.90 29.31
CA PRO A 75 -1.49 -6.21 30.57
C PRO A 75 -0.92 -6.92 31.82
N GLU A 76 -0.59 -8.20 31.73
CA GLU A 76 0.06 -8.97 32.79
C GLU A 76 1.45 -8.42 33.19
N TYR A 77 2.13 -7.74 32.27
CA TYR A 77 3.43 -7.11 32.54
C TYR A 77 3.30 -5.69 33.12
N GLN A 78 2.09 -5.14 33.23
CA GLN A 78 1.87 -3.77 33.72
C GLN A 78 2.11 -3.62 35.24
N HIS A 79 2.15 -4.74 35.97
CA HIS A 79 2.29 -4.78 37.44
C HIS A 79 3.56 -5.48 37.94
N MET A 80 4.48 -5.85 37.04
CA MET A 80 5.81 -6.36 37.40
C MET A 80 6.79 -5.22 37.62
#